data_AF-A0A6I3MPI1-F1
#
_entry.id   AF-A0A6I3MPI1-F1
#
_cell.length_a   1.000
_cell.length_b   1.000
_cell.length_c   1.000
_cell.angle_alpha   90.00
_cell.angle_beta   90.00
_cell.angle_gamma   90.00
#
_symmetry.space_group_name_H-M   'P 1'
#
loop_
_entity.id
_entity.type
_entity.pdbx_description
1 polymer ?
#
loop_
_entity_poly.entity_id
_entity_poly.type
_entity_poly.pdbx_seq_one_letter_code
_entity_poly.pdbx_strand_id
1 'polypeptide(L)'
;MLCKTSLITTSGSVSATVAPQLEAAAAELGGVGTKTASGNIVGCCGEFRAANELLLQNPSATPKQVNFTDAIRPRTGEVVPACQNYQTTFGL
;
A
#
# COMPACT_ATOMS: atom_id res chain seq x y z
N MET A 1 -36.81 8.94 7.57
CA MET A 1 -35.61 8.40 8.24
C MET A 1 -35.17 7.17 7.46
N LEU A 2 -34.27 7.31 6.49
CA LEU A 2 -33.75 6.20 5.70
C LEU A 2 -32.27 6.06 6.06
N CYS A 3 -31.94 4.95 6.70
CA CYS A 3 -30.58 4.60 7.07
C CYS A 3 -29.78 4.36 5.79
N LYS A 4 -28.89 5.29 5.44
CA LYS A 4 -28.05 5.22 4.25
C LYS A 4 -26.83 4.37 4.60
N THR A 5 -26.89 3.07 4.32
CA THR A 5 -25.71 2.19 4.43
C THR A 5 -24.77 2.49 3.27
N SER A 6 -23.92 3.51 3.41
CA SER A 6 -22.82 3.74 2.48
C SER A 6 -21.69 2.76 2.78
N LEU A 7 -21.69 1.61 2.11
CA LEU A 7 -20.49 0.78 2.00
C LEU A 7 -19.50 1.52 1.10
N ILE A 8 -18.51 2.18 1.69
CA ILE A 8 -17.34 2.68 0.96
C ILE A 8 -16.10 2.00 1.56
N THR A 9 -15.85 0.77 1.13
CA THR A 9 -14.56 0.09 1.36
C THR A 9 -14.25 -0.70 0.11
N THR A 10 -13.83 0.00 -0.94
CA THR A 10 -12.99 -0.63 -1.95
C THR A 10 -11.70 0.16 -1.97
N SER A 11 -10.59 -0.53 -1.70
CA SER A 11 -9.27 0.00 -1.95
C SER A 11 -9.18 0.41 -3.42
N GLY A 12 -8.44 1.47 -3.73
CA GLY A 12 -8.23 1.88 -5.11
C GLY A 12 -7.66 0.74 -5.95
N SER A 13 -7.92 0.74 -7.26
CA SER A 13 -7.30 -0.24 -8.15
C SER A 13 -5.78 -0.14 -8.08
N VAL A 14 -5.11 -1.26 -8.36
CA VAL A 14 -3.67 -1.31 -8.58
C VAL A 14 -3.30 -0.34 -9.71
N SER A 15 -2.13 0.31 -9.59
CA SER A 15 -1.57 1.14 -10.66
C SER A 15 -1.31 0.31 -11.93
N ALA A 16 -1.66 0.84 -13.10
CA ALA A 16 -1.40 0.15 -14.38
C ALA A 16 0.10 -0.03 -14.67
N THR A 17 0.94 0.84 -14.12
CA THR A 17 2.40 0.75 -14.22
C THR A 17 2.96 0.64 -12.80
N VAL A 18 3.72 -0.43 -12.56
CA VAL A 18 4.38 -0.69 -11.29
C VAL A 18 5.89 -0.63 -11.50
N ALA A 19 6.60 0.01 -10.57
CA ALA A 19 8.04 0.10 -10.57
C ALA A 19 8.64 -1.31 -10.43
N PRO A 20 9.65 -1.70 -11.23
CA PRO A 20 10.22 -3.06 -11.20
C PRO A 20 10.68 -3.51 -9.81
N GLN A 21 11.16 -2.58 -8.99
CA GLN A 21 11.62 -2.84 -7.63
C GLN A 21 10.47 -3.22 -6.69
N LEU A 22 9.26 -2.69 -6.92
CA LEU A 22 8.06 -3.09 -6.17
C LEU A 22 7.44 -4.38 -6.69
N GLU A 23 7.55 -4.69 -7.97
CA GLU A 23 7.15 -6.01 -8.50
C GLU A 23 7.94 -7.13 -7.83
N ALA A 24 9.25 -6.94 -7.66
CA ALA A 24 10.09 -7.89 -6.96
C ALA A 24 9.66 -8.10 -5.50
N ALA A 25 9.40 -7.01 -4.77
CA ALA A 25 8.93 -7.10 -3.38
C ALA A 25 7.51 -7.69 -3.28
N ALA A 26 6.63 -7.36 -4.22
CA ALA A 26 5.28 -7.91 -4.29
C ALA A 26 5.28 -9.41 -4.60
N ALA A 27 6.26 -9.91 -5.37
CA ALA A 27 6.39 -11.33 -5.69
C ALA A 27 6.56 -12.19 -4.42
N GLU A 28 7.23 -11.68 -3.37
CA GLU A 28 7.35 -12.35 -2.06
C GLU A 28 5.99 -12.54 -1.37
N LEU A 29 4.99 -11.71 -1.72
CA LEU A 29 3.62 -11.75 -1.22
C LEU A 29 2.64 -12.45 -2.19
N GLY A 30 3.17 -13.13 -3.22
CA GLY A 30 2.38 -13.79 -4.26
C GLY A 30 2.00 -12.89 -5.43
N GLY A 31 2.62 -11.72 -5.56
CA GLY A 31 2.45 -10.79 -6.68
C GLY A 31 1.42 -9.70 -6.44
N VAL A 32 1.47 -8.67 -7.30
CA VAL A 32 0.51 -7.57 -7.29
C VAL A 32 -0.89 -8.09 -7.62
N GLY A 33 -1.91 -7.61 -6.89
CA GLY A 33 -3.30 -8.08 -7.03
C GLY A 33 -3.64 -9.30 -6.17
N THR A 34 -2.66 -9.93 -5.54
CA THR A 34 -2.91 -11.06 -4.64
C THR A 34 -3.54 -10.60 -3.33
N LYS A 35 -4.61 -11.29 -2.92
CA LYS A 35 -5.23 -11.12 -1.61
C LYS A 35 -4.50 -12.00 -0.59
N THR A 36 -3.92 -11.36 0.42
CA THR A 36 -3.08 -12.03 1.43
C THR A 36 -3.87 -12.34 2.71
N ALA A 37 -3.24 -13.06 3.63
CA ALA A 37 -3.78 -13.32 4.97
C ALA A 37 -4.03 -12.03 5.80
N SER A 38 -3.36 -10.92 5.45
CA SER A 38 -3.63 -9.60 6.06
C SER A 38 -5.01 -9.03 5.70
N GLY A 39 -5.76 -9.70 4.82
CA GLY A 39 -7.06 -9.25 4.33
C GLY A 39 -6.98 -8.22 3.20
N ASN A 40 -5.78 -7.69 2.93
CA ASN A 40 -5.53 -6.67 1.92
C ASN A 40 -4.97 -7.25 0.61
N ILE A 41 -5.24 -6.54 -0.47
CA ILE A 41 -4.72 -6.81 -1.81
C ILE A 41 -3.38 -6.08 -1.98
N VAL A 42 -2.35 -6.80 -2.40
CA VAL A 42 -1.03 -6.24 -2.71
C VAL A 42 -1.15 -5.23 -3.85
N GLY A 43 -0.64 -4.01 -3.65
CA GLY A 43 -0.67 -2.94 -4.66
C GLY A 43 -1.80 -1.93 -4.54
N CYS A 44 -2.78 -2.17 -3.65
CA CYS A 44 -3.95 -1.29 -3.49
C CYS A 44 -3.83 -0.27 -2.35
N CYS A 45 -2.87 -0.43 -1.43
CA CYS A 45 -2.71 0.46 -0.30
C CYS A 45 -2.06 1.80 -0.69
N GLY A 46 -2.28 2.84 0.12
CA GLY A 46 -1.77 4.19 -0.16
C GLY A 46 -0.25 4.23 -0.19
N GLU A 47 0.38 3.44 0.67
CA GLU A 47 1.82 3.33 0.81
C GLU A 47 2.45 2.75 -0.47
N PHE A 48 1.87 1.68 -1.01
CA PHE A 48 2.34 1.09 -2.26
C PHE A 48 2.21 2.08 -3.41
N ARG A 49 1.10 2.81 -3.49
CA ARG A 49 0.89 3.82 -4.55
C ARG A 49 1.90 4.96 -4.47
N ALA A 50 2.13 5.50 -3.27
CA ALA A 50 3.10 6.58 -3.06
C ALA A 50 4.53 6.12 -3.36
N ALA A 51 4.93 4.96 -2.87
CA ALA A 51 6.25 4.39 -3.19
C ALA A 51 6.41 4.12 -4.67
N ASN A 52 5.36 3.63 -5.34
CA ASN A 52 5.39 3.34 -6.77
C ASN A 52 5.69 4.60 -7.59
N GLU A 53 5.01 5.70 -7.28
CA GLU A 53 5.26 6.98 -7.92
C GLU A 53 6.70 7.46 -7.69
N LEU A 54 7.19 7.39 -6.44
CA LEU A 54 8.55 7.78 -6.10
C LEU A 54 9.61 6.94 -6.82
N LEU A 55 9.42 5.62 -6.90
CA LEU A 55 10.38 4.69 -7.51
C LEU A 55 10.36 4.73 -9.04
N LEU A 56 9.22 5.05 -9.66
CA LEU A 56 9.15 5.35 -11.09
C LEU A 56 9.94 6.62 -11.44
N GLN A 57 9.90 7.63 -10.58
CA GLN A 57 10.67 8.87 -10.75
C GLN A 57 12.16 8.70 -10.37
N ASN A 58 12.49 7.71 -9.55
CA ASN A 58 13.84 7.47 -9.04
C ASN A 58 14.27 6.00 -9.23
N PRO A 59 14.57 5.55 -10.47
CA PRO A 59 14.78 4.13 -10.77
C PRO A 59 15.98 3.47 -10.05
N SER A 60 16.94 4.26 -9.56
CA SER A 60 18.07 3.76 -8.78
C SER A 60 17.76 3.53 -7.31
N ALA A 61 16.62 4.00 -6.82
CA ALA A 61 16.18 3.80 -5.44
C ALA A 61 15.55 2.42 -5.25
N THR A 62 15.52 1.98 -4.00
CA THR A 62 14.94 0.70 -3.58
C THR A 62 13.75 0.95 -2.65
N PRO A 63 12.80 0.00 -2.52
CA PRO A 63 11.66 0.15 -1.62
C PRO A 63 12.07 0.47 -0.18
N LYS A 64 13.16 -0.12 0.32
CA LYS A 64 13.69 0.10 1.68
C LYS A 64 14.22 1.52 1.92
N GLN A 65 14.43 2.32 0.87
CA GLN A 65 14.85 3.72 0.98
C GLN A 65 13.67 4.69 1.03
N VAL A 66 12.42 4.20 0.85
CA VAL A 66 11.22 5.00 0.97
C VAL A 66 10.84 5.08 2.45
N ASN A 67 10.95 6.29 3.02
CA ASN A 67 10.54 6.55 4.39
C ASN A 67 9.10 7.08 4.42
N PHE A 68 8.29 6.51 5.29
CA PHE A 68 6.92 6.94 5.53
C PHE A 68 6.81 7.58 6.90
N THR A 69 5.95 8.59 7.00
CA THR A 69 5.48 9.12 8.28
C THR A 69 4.35 8.26 8.82
N ASP A 70 4.05 8.41 10.10
CA ASP A 70 2.87 7.77 10.71
C ASP A 70 1.58 8.13 9.96
N ALA A 71 0.77 7.11 9.66
CA ALA A 71 -0.54 7.30 9.06
C ALA A 71 -1.54 7.71 10.14
N ILE A 72 -1.84 9.01 10.24
CA ILE A 72 -2.72 9.55 11.28
C ILE A 72 -4.15 9.73 10.74
N ARG A 73 -5.16 9.25 11.47
CA ARG A 73 -6.57 9.52 11.17
C ARG A 73 -6.91 10.99 11.49
N PRO A 74 -7.25 11.85 10.52
CA PRO A 74 -7.39 13.29 10.77
C PRO A 74 -8.50 13.66 11.77
N ARG A 75 -9.52 12.81 11.90
CA ARG A 75 -10.67 13.05 12.78
C ARG A 75 -10.44 12.65 14.23
N THR A 76 -9.53 11.71 14.49
CA THR A 76 -9.31 11.14 15.83
C THR A 76 -7.89 11.35 16.35
N GLY A 77 -6.93 11.68 15.48
CA GLY A 77 -5.50 11.73 15.82
C GLY A 77 -4.87 10.35 16.04
N GLU A 78 -5.62 9.27 15.82
CA GLU A 78 -5.14 7.91 16.02
C GLU A 78 -4.13 7.52 14.93
N VAL A 79 -3.00 6.96 15.36
CA VAL A 79 -2.01 6.35 14.47
C VAL A 79 -2.54 5.01 13.97
N VAL A 80 -2.60 4.83 12.66
CA VAL A 80 -3.00 3.58 12.02
C VAL A 80 -1.77 2.68 11.90
N PRO A 81 -1.80 1.46 12.47
CA PRO A 81 -0.67 0.55 12.36
C PRO A 81 -0.49 0.06 10.93
N ALA A 82 0.77 -0.12 10.56
CA ALA A 82 1.22 -0.81 9.37
C ALA A 82 0.60 -2.22 9.23
N CYS A 83 0.09 -2.56 8.05
CA CYS A 83 -0.31 -3.94 7.76
C CYS A 83 0.90 -4.81 7.34
N GLN A 84 0.74 -6.14 7.40
CA GLN A 84 1.82 -7.07 7.09
C GLN A 84 2.37 -6.92 5.66
N ASN A 85 1.52 -6.68 4.65
CA ASN A 85 1.97 -6.47 3.27
C ASN A 85 2.97 -5.30 3.19
N TYR A 86 2.66 -4.23 3.90
CA TYR A 86 3.49 -3.02 3.94
C TYR A 86 4.80 -3.29 4.70
N GLN A 87 4.75 -3.96 5.86
CA GLN A 87 5.94 -4.36 6.61
C GLN A 87 6.90 -5.21 5.78
N THR A 88 6.38 -6.24 5.08
CA THR A 88 7.20 -7.08 4.20
C THR A 88 7.79 -6.30 3.04
N THR A 89 7.00 -5.44 2.38
CA THR A 89 7.43 -4.71 1.17
C THR A 89 8.53 -3.68 1.48
N PHE A 90 8.43 -3.00 2.63
CA PHE A 90 9.30 -1.86 2.96
C PHE A 90 10.31 -2.14 4.08
N GLY A 91 10.22 -3.31 4.73
CA GLY A 91 11.15 -3.74 5.78
C GLY A 91 10.96 -3.02 7.11
N LEU A 92 9.70 -2.82 7.51
CA LEU A 92 9.28 -2.13 8.75
C LEU A 92 8.82 -3.10 9.84
#